data_AF-A0A2L0EQJ9-F1
#
_entry.id   AF-A0A2L0EQJ9-F1
#
_cell.length_a   1.000
_cell.length_b   1.000
_cell.length_c   1.000
_cell.angle_alpha   90.00
_cell.angle_beta   90.00
_cell.angle_gamma   90.00
#
_symmetry.space_group_name_H-M   'P 1'
#
loop_
_entity.id
_entity.type
_entity.pdbx_description
1 polymer ?
#
loop_
_entity_poly.entity_id
_entity_poly.type
_entity_poly.pdbx_seq_one_letter_code
_entity_poly.pdbx_strand_id
1 'polypeptide(L)'
;MATSSDDKDRHDPGTDDTSSDEADARNAHNADDATTEGEGERRAAATAPSAPSRPTKQAGAARRAAGRKPGARPRAPAQQQSGSLGKSMILFLIIIGGLAGAFAYFGREPAGGTAGPKWKTGDKAQVEVTLVSTDIKDLACWSAEEINGRHCAFESPTKGWSKGDADDKKLLRPYTTTDRVQFLAAGLWSEPALTGKLPSARFAVKCTFTVEGRMKRPGIRWSSEGAWLDRADDWYTGLLSDCKLINP
;
A
#
# COMPACT_ATOMS: atom_id res chain seq x y z
N MET A 1 67.28 -31.39 32.83
CA MET A 1 67.29 -31.25 34.30
C MET A 1 66.11 -30.39 34.70
N ALA A 2 65.31 -30.91 35.63
CA ALA A 2 64.27 -30.32 36.49
C ALA A 2 63.01 -29.66 35.88
N THR A 3 61.87 -30.14 36.38
CA THR A 3 60.44 -29.85 36.16
C THR A 3 59.86 -29.08 37.36
N SER A 4 58.79 -28.29 37.19
CA SER A 4 57.69 -28.01 38.16
C SER A 4 56.74 -27.00 37.49
N SER A 5 55.43 -27.18 37.25
CA SER A 5 54.33 -27.76 38.02
C SER A 5 54.07 -27.03 39.34
N ASP A 6 53.11 -26.10 39.33
CA ASP A 6 52.40 -25.64 40.52
C ASP A 6 50.90 -25.62 40.22
N ASP A 7 50.20 -26.38 41.04
CA ASP A 7 48.80 -26.77 41.04
C ASP A 7 48.34 -26.52 42.49
N LYS A 8 47.36 -25.65 42.74
CA LYS A 8 46.65 -25.63 44.04
C LYS A 8 45.34 -24.82 44.08
N ASP A 9 44.25 -25.58 44.01
CA ASP A 9 43.12 -25.65 44.97
C ASP A 9 42.56 -24.39 45.66
N ARG A 10 41.25 -24.13 45.47
CA ARG A 10 40.16 -24.32 46.48
C ARG A 10 38.88 -23.62 45.98
N HIS A 11 37.79 -24.31 45.65
CA HIS A 11 36.76 -24.91 46.52
C HIS A 11 35.98 -23.88 47.37
N ASP A 12 34.76 -23.57 46.92
CA ASP A 12 33.71 -22.95 47.74
C ASP A 12 32.42 -23.79 47.60
N PRO A 13 32.10 -24.65 48.58
CA PRO A 13 30.83 -25.35 48.70
C PRO A 13 29.97 -24.76 49.84
N GLY A 14 28.67 -24.62 49.61
CA GLY A 14 27.67 -24.43 50.68
C GLY A 14 26.51 -23.54 50.21
N THR A 15 25.39 -24.10 49.76
CA THR A 15 24.22 -24.56 50.55
C THR A 15 23.49 -23.40 51.24
N ASP A 16 22.22 -23.19 50.89
CA ASP A 16 21.13 -23.56 51.79
C ASP A 16 19.77 -23.56 51.06
N ASP A 17 19.19 -24.75 51.01
CA ASP A 17 17.78 -25.04 50.78
C ASP A 17 16.92 -24.55 51.97
N THR A 18 15.60 -24.58 51.76
CA THR A 18 14.51 -24.80 52.74
C THR A 18 13.69 -23.56 53.17
N SER A 19 12.50 -23.41 52.58
CA SER A 19 11.25 -23.52 53.35
C SER A 19 10.07 -23.86 52.43
N SER A 20 9.60 -25.09 52.58
CA SER A 20 8.26 -25.56 52.21
C SER A 20 7.21 -25.02 53.21
N ASP A 21 5.95 -25.35 52.95
CA ASP A 21 4.75 -25.25 53.81
C ASP A 21 3.89 -24.00 53.52
N GLU A 22 2.57 -24.06 53.42
CA GLU A 22 1.60 -25.12 53.20
C GLU A 22 0.28 -24.43 52.81
N ALA A 23 -0.60 -25.20 52.19
CA ALA A 23 -2.04 -25.07 52.09
C ALA A 23 -2.74 -23.82 52.66
N ASP A 24 -3.56 -23.17 51.83
CA ASP A 24 -4.92 -22.86 52.27
C ASP A 24 -5.94 -23.07 51.15
N ALA A 25 -6.99 -23.78 51.52
CA ALA A 25 -8.06 -24.25 50.67
C ALA A 25 -9.34 -23.44 50.97
N ARG A 26 -10.25 -23.47 49.99
CA ARG A 26 -11.69 -23.16 50.09
C ARG A 26 -12.07 -21.68 49.96
N ASN A 27 -12.66 -21.35 48.82
CA ASN A 27 -14.08 -21.03 48.86
C ASN A 27 -14.77 -21.34 47.53
N ALA A 28 -15.62 -22.35 47.56
CA ALA A 28 -16.62 -22.66 46.55
C ALA A 28 -17.98 -22.28 47.15
N HIS A 29 -18.68 -21.34 46.52
CA HIS A 29 -20.13 -21.30 46.32
C HIS A 29 -20.57 -19.86 46.04
N ASN A 30 -21.03 -19.61 44.82
CA ASN A 30 -22.42 -19.24 44.58
C ASN A 30 -22.73 -19.56 43.12
N ALA A 31 -23.42 -20.68 42.94
CA ALA A 31 -24.33 -20.90 41.83
C ALA A 31 -25.65 -20.17 42.16
N ASP A 32 -26.55 -20.15 41.18
CA ASP A 32 -27.92 -19.60 41.21
C ASP A 32 -27.94 -18.10 40.86
N ASP A 33 -28.74 -17.58 39.92
CA ASP A 33 -29.87 -18.09 39.17
C ASP A 33 -30.23 -17.03 38.10
N ALA A 34 -31.18 -17.34 37.22
CA ALA A 34 -31.97 -16.46 36.35
C ALA A 34 -31.43 -16.17 34.95
N THR A 35 -31.68 -17.14 34.07
CA THR A 35 -32.49 -16.96 32.85
C THR A 35 -33.10 -15.57 32.63
N THR A 36 -32.80 -14.96 31.49
CA THR A 36 -33.76 -14.08 30.81
C THR A 36 -33.66 -14.33 29.32
N GLU A 37 -34.56 -15.20 28.85
CA GLU A 37 -35.03 -15.17 27.48
C GLU A 37 -35.67 -13.80 27.22
N GLY A 38 -35.25 -13.17 26.14
CA GLY A 38 -35.76 -11.89 25.68
C GLY A 38 -35.93 -11.91 24.17
N GLU A 39 -36.80 -12.80 23.69
CA GLU A 39 -37.50 -12.59 22.41
C GLU A 39 -38.27 -11.26 22.51
N GLY A 40 -37.81 -10.29 21.74
CA GLY A 40 -38.41 -8.96 21.61
C GLY A 40 -38.44 -8.54 20.15
N GLU A 41 -39.07 -9.36 19.31
CA GLU A 41 -39.45 -8.97 17.97
C GLU A 41 -40.59 -7.95 18.03
N ARG A 42 -40.31 -6.68 17.72
CA ARG A 42 -41.18 -5.81 16.90
C ARG A 42 -40.58 -4.42 16.63
N ARG A 43 -40.23 -4.25 15.35
CA ARG A 43 -40.52 -3.09 14.47
C ARG A 43 -40.35 -1.67 15.04
N ALA A 44 -39.35 -0.98 14.49
CA ALA A 44 -39.60 0.31 13.85
C ALA A 44 -38.68 0.48 12.62
N ALA A 45 -39.31 0.54 11.46
CA ALA A 45 -38.69 0.87 10.19
C ALA A 45 -38.40 2.38 10.12
N ALA A 46 -37.19 2.75 9.71
CA ALA A 46 -36.84 4.07 9.19
C ALA A 46 -35.79 3.83 8.09
N THR A 47 -36.19 3.49 6.87
CA THR A 47 -36.61 4.43 5.81
C THR A 47 -35.80 5.72 5.80
N ALA A 48 -34.75 5.74 4.98
CA ALA A 48 -34.06 6.96 4.55
C ALA A 48 -33.44 6.71 3.16
N PRO A 49 -33.39 7.71 2.27
CA PRO A 49 -34.10 7.62 0.99
C PRO A 49 -33.20 7.29 -0.20
N SER A 50 -33.80 6.58 -1.15
CA SER A 50 -33.37 6.48 -2.55
C SER A 50 -33.09 7.86 -3.14
N ALA A 51 -31.82 8.13 -3.45
CA ALA A 51 -31.43 9.35 -4.16
C ALA A 51 -31.62 9.16 -5.68
N PRO A 52 -32.14 10.18 -6.39
CA PRO A 52 -32.92 10.02 -7.61
C PRO A 52 -32.09 9.94 -8.90
N SER A 53 -32.60 9.10 -9.80
CA SER A 53 -32.25 8.98 -11.21
C SER A 53 -32.19 10.34 -11.91
N ARG A 54 -31.05 10.60 -12.56
CA ARG A 54 -30.79 11.81 -13.33
C ARG A 54 -31.73 11.88 -14.56
N PRO A 55 -32.34 13.04 -14.85
CA PRO A 55 -33.44 13.14 -15.82
C PRO A 55 -32.97 13.09 -17.28
N THR A 56 -33.65 12.25 -18.04
CA THR A 56 -33.62 12.17 -19.50
C THR A 56 -34.18 13.47 -20.09
N LYS A 57 -33.37 14.17 -20.89
CA LYS A 57 -33.73 15.42 -21.55
C LYS A 57 -34.67 15.13 -22.73
N GLN A 58 -35.98 15.17 -22.49
CA GLN A 58 -36.98 15.32 -23.53
C GLN A 58 -36.95 16.77 -24.03
N ALA A 59 -36.71 16.96 -25.33
CA ALA A 59 -37.04 18.19 -26.03
C ALA A 59 -38.04 17.85 -27.14
N GLY A 60 -39.32 17.93 -26.78
CA GLY A 60 -40.41 18.02 -27.74
C GLY A 60 -40.74 19.49 -27.97
N ALA A 61 -40.67 19.93 -29.22
CA ALA A 61 -41.31 21.16 -29.67
C ALA A 61 -42.33 20.78 -30.75
N ALA A 62 -43.60 20.89 -30.37
CA ALA A 62 -44.73 20.77 -31.27
C ALA A 62 -44.92 22.08 -32.06
N ARG A 63 -45.32 21.98 -33.33
CA ARG A 63 -46.27 22.92 -33.97
C ARG A 63 -46.94 22.23 -35.17
N ARG A 64 -48.26 22.15 -35.10
CA ARG A 64 -49.18 21.77 -36.19
C ARG A 64 -49.42 22.99 -37.09
N ALA A 65 -49.62 22.77 -38.39
CA ALA A 65 -50.82 23.23 -39.12
C ALA A 65 -50.82 22.71 -40.56
N ALA A 66 -52.00 22.29 -41.00
CA ALA A 66 -52.32 21.73 -42.31
C ALA A 66 -52.44 22.79 -43.41
N GLY A 67 -52.25 22.38 -44.68
CA GLY A 67 -52.73 23.16 -45.82
C GLY A 67 -52.19 22.80 -47.21
N ARG A 68 -53.02 22.10 -48.00
CA ARG A 68 -53.14 22.10 -49.48
C ARG A 68 -52.04 21.51 -50.39
N LYS A 69 -52.41 20.40 -51.05
CA LYS A 69 -52.02 19.97 -52.43
C LYS A 69 -52.66 20.92 -53.48
N PRO A 70 -52.41 20.83 -54.82
CA PRO A 70 -51.53 19.94 -55.61
C PRO A 70 -50.67 20.66 -56.69
N GLY A 71 -49.64 19.97 -57.21
CA GLY A 71 -48.92 20.45 -58.39
C GLY A 71 -47.94 19.42 -58.93
N ALA A 72 -48.40 18.57 -59.86
CA ALA A 72 -47.55 17.68 -60.62
C ALA A 72 -46.65 18.50 -61.57
N ARG A 73 -45.34 18.38 -61.42
CA ARG A 73 -44.34 18.84 -62.40
C ARG A 73 -43.31 17.74 -62.65
N PRO A 74 -42.77 17.67 -63.88
CA PRO A 74 -42.14 16.48 -64.42
C PRO A 74 -40.80 16.15 -63.77
N ARG A 75 -40.57 14.84 -63.68
CA ARG A 75 -39.42 14.15 -63.12
C ARG A 75 -38.13 14.59 -63.83
N ALA A 76 -37.30 15.39 -63.16
CA ALA A 76 -35.91 15.57 -63.57
C ALA A 76 -35.15 14.25 -63.33
N PRO A 77 -34.25 13.84 -64.24
CA PRO A 77 -33.49 12.61 -64.09
C PRO A 77 -32.64 12.68 -62.82
N ALA A 78 -32.69 11.61 -62.03
CA ALA A 78 -31.87 11.45 -60.84
C ALA A 78 -30.39 11.59 -61.23
N GLN A 79 -29.76 12.67 -60.80
CA GLN A 79 -28.30 12.75 -60.80
C GLN A 79 -27.81 11.69 -59.81
N GLN A 80 -27.38 10.56 -60.35
CA GLN A 80 -26.59 9.59 -59.62
C GLN A 80 -25.32 10.29 -59.18
N GLN A 81 -25.28 10.78 -57.93
CA GLN A 81 -24.03 11.10 -57.25
C GLN A 81 -23.30 9.80 -56.87
N SER A 82 -23.07 8.93 -57.86
CA SER A 82 -22.19 7.79 -57.78
C SER A 82 -20.76 8.30 -57.88
N GLY A 83 -20.19 8.73 -56.75
CA GLY A 83 -18.79 9.15 -56.74
C GLY A 83 -18.20 9.62 -55.42
N SER A 84 -18.93 9.56 -54.30
CA SER A 84 -18.46 10.15 -53.03
C SER A 84 -18.09 9.16 -51.92
N LEU A 85 -18.46 7.87 -52.02
CA LEU A 85 -18.18 6.89 -50.96
C LEU A 85 -16.68 6.55 -50.85
N GLY A 86 -15.94 6.49 -51.96
CA GLY A 86 -14.52 6.15 -51.96
C GLY A 86 -13.63 7.24 -51.35
N LYS A 87 -13.95 8.52 -51.58
CA LYS A 87 -13.16 9.64 -51.04
C LYS A 87 -13.28 9.76 -49.52
N SER A 88 -14.46 9.44 -48.97
CA SER A 88 -14.67 9.47 -47.51
C SER A 88 -13.92 8.34 -46.79
N MET A 89 -13.76 7.18 -47.42
CA MET A 89 -13.04 6.04 -46.82
C MET A 89 -11.53 6.29 -46.76
N ILE A 90 -10.95 6.89 -47.80
CA ILE A 90 -9.52 7.23 -47.83
C ILE A 90 -9.19 8.27 -46.75
N LEU A 91 -10.01 9.31 -46.59
CA LEU A 91 -9.81 10.31 -45.54
C LEU A 91 -9.87 9.70 -44.13
N PHE A 92 -10.83 8.78 -43.91
CA PHE A 92 -10.97 8.09 -42.63
C PHE A 92 -9.74 7.22 -42.29
N LEU A 93 -9.19 6.50 -43.28
CA LEU A 93 -7.97 5.70 -43.10
C LEU A 93 -6.74 6.57 -42.83
N ILE A 94 -6.64 7.75 -43.45
CA ILE A 94 -5.56 8.71 -43.17
C ILE A 94 -5.67 9.26 -41.74
N ILE A 95 -6.88 9.59 -41.29
CA ILE A 95 -7.10 10.10 -39.92
C ILE A 95 -6.80 9.00 -38.89
N ILE A 96 -7.34 7.79 -39.06
CA ILE A 96 -7.07 6.68 -38.12
C ILE A 96 -5.61 6.26 -38.17
N GLY A 97 -5.02 6.13 -39.36
CA GLY A 97 -3.61 5.78 -39.51
C GLY A 97 -2.69 6.86 -38.93
N GLY A 98 -3.02 8.14 -39.14
CA GLY A 98 -2.29 9.27 -38.56
C GLY A 98 -2.40 9.32 -37.05
N LEU A 99 -3.60 9.13 -36.48
CA LEU A 99 -3.80 9.06 -35.04
C LEU A 99 -3.11 7.82 -34.43
N ALA A 100 -3.23 6.64 -35.04
CA ALA A 100 -2.55 5.44 -34.58
C ALA A 100 -1.03 5.58 -34.63
N GLY A 101 -0.50 6.21 -35.69
CA GLY A 101 0.92 6.55 -35.80
C GLY A 101 1.35 7.56 -34.72
N ALA A 102 0.55 8.59 -34.47
CA ALA A 102 0.79 9.56 -33.41
C ALA A 102 0.74 8.90 -32.02
N PHE A 103 -0.25 8.06 -31.71
CA PHE A 103 -0.29 7.32 -30.45
C PHE A 103 0.82 6.29 -30.34
N ALA A 104 1.27 5.67 -31.43
CA ALA A 104 2.42 4.78 -31.41
C ALA A 104 3.74 5.54 -31.23
N TYR A 105 3.82 6.81 -31.64
CA TYR A 105 5.01 7.65 -31.48
C TYR A 105 5.04 8.35 -30.12
N PHE A 106 3.96 9.03 -29.74
CA PHE A 106 3.81 9.75 -28.47
C PHE A 106 3.45 8.82 -27.30
N GLY A 107 2.75 7.71 -27.54
CA GLY A 107 2.53 6.68 -26.52
C GLY A 107 3.74 5.75 -26.31
N ARG A 108 4.81 5.96 -27.09
CA ARG A 108 6.13 5.35 -26.87
C ARG A 108 7.08 6.25 -26.11
N GLU A 109 6.65 7.41 -25.62
CA GLU A 109 7.33 7.98 -24.46
C GLU A 109 7.40 6.84 -23.43
N PRO A 110 8.60 6.35 -23.07
CA PRO A 110 8.70 5.39 -21.99
C PRO A 110 7.95 6.07 -20.86
N ALA A 111 6.86 5.47 -20.40
CA ALA A 111 6.00 6.05 -19.37
C ALA A 111 6.94 6.77 -18.41
N GLY A 112 6.84 8.10 -18.36
CA GLY A 112 7.89 9.00 -17.84
C GLY A 112 8.11 8.87 -16.34
N GLY A 113 8.00 7.66 -15.79
CA GLY A 113 8.72 7.22 -14.62
C GLY A 113 10.18 7.53 -14.85
N THR A 114 10.64 8.55 -14.15
CA THR A 114 12.02 8.71 -13.72
C THR A 114 12.66 7.33 -13.64
N ALA A 115 13.69 7.09 -14.46
CA ALA A 115 14.42 5.84 -14.43
C ALA A 115 14.73 5.52 -12.96
N GLY A 116 14.16 4.42 -12.46
CA GLY A 116 14.25 4.06 -11.05
C GLY A 116 15.70 4.05 -10.57
N PRO A 117 15.94 4.17 -9.26
CA PRO A 117 17.29 4.20 -8.74
C PRO A 117 18.06 2.95 -9.20
N LYS A 118 19.29 3.15 -9.68
CA LYS A 118 20.17 2.05 -10.10
C LYS A 118 21.03 1.58 -8.93
N TRP A 119 20.39 1.22 -7.82
CA TRP A 119 21.09 0.73 -6.64
C TRP A 119 21.50 -0.73 -6.79
N LYS A 120 22.58 -1.10 -6.11
CA LYS A 120 23.10 -2.46 -5.97
C LYS A 120 23.18 -2.83 -4.49
N THR A 121 23.11 -4.12 -4.19
CA THR A 121 23.37 -4.62 -2.84
C THR A 121 24.76 -4.20 -2.37
N GLY A 122 24.85 -3.66 -1.16
CA GLY A 122 26.06 -3.09 -0.57
C GLY A 122 26.19 -1.57 -0.76
N ASP A 123 25.40 -0.95 -1.65
CA ASP A 123 25.45 0.49 -1.85
C ASP A 123 24.96 1.25 -0.61
N LYS A 124 25.54 2.43 -0.39
CA LYS A 124 25.04 3.42 0.56
C LYS A 124 24.57 4.64 -0.21
N ALA A 125 23.28 4.94 -0.12
CA ALA A 125 22.66 6.09 -0.80
C ALA A 125 22.13 7.09 0.23
N GLN A 126 22.29 8.38 -0.04
CA GLN A 126 21.56 9.41 0.72
C GLN A 126 20.13 9.48 0.16
N VAL A 127 19.15 9.26 1.02
CA VAL A 127 17.73 9.31 0.65
C VAL A 127 17.01 10.33 1.51
N GLU A 128 16.03 11.00 0.92
CA GLU A 128 15.12 11.88 1.63
C GLU A 128 13.73 11.25 1.63
N VAL A 129 13.26 10.84 2.80
CA VAL A 129 12.00 10.11 3.00
C VAL A 129 10.94 11.06 3.50
N THR A 130 9.76 11.06 2.86
CA THR A 130 8.60 11.84 3.32
C THR A 130 7.74 10.99 4.26
N LEU A 131 7.34 11.57 5.39
CA LEU A 131 6.64 10.88 6.48
C LEU A 131 5.49 11.72 7.05
N VAL A 132 4.56 11.04 7.72
CA VAL A 132 3.69 11.60 8.75
C VAL A 132 3.90 10.87 10.07
N SER A 133 3.54 11.49 11.19
CA SER A 133 3.77 10.90 12.52
C SER A 133 3.03 9.57 12.76
N THR A 134 1.93 9.31 12.04
CA THR A 134 1.17 8.05 12.17
C THR A 134 1.78 6.88 11.39
N ASP A 135 2.73 7.15 10.49
CA ASP A 135 3.35 6.13 9.64
C ASP A 135 4.02 4.99 10.43
N ILE A 136 4.44 5.24 11.67
CA ILE A 136 5.05 4.24 12.56
C ILE A 136 4.16 3.00 12.77
N LYS A 137 2.84 3.19 12.79
CA LYS A 137 1.83 2.13 12.97
C LYS A 137 1.07 1.79 11.69
N ASP A 138 1.05 2.70 10.72
CA ASP A 138 0.24 2.58 9.51
C ASP A 138 0.97 1.84 8.38
N LEU A 139 2.29 2.01 8.27
CA LEU A 139 3.07 1.43 7.20
C LEU A 139 3.42 -0.03 7.52
N ALA A 140 3.06 -0.92 6.61
CA ALA A 140 3.47 -2.32 6.69
C ALA A 140 3.65 -2.94 5.30
N CYS A 141 4.45 -3.99 5.23
CA CYS A 141 4.51 -4.88 4.09
C CYS A 141 4.17 -6.32 4.50
N TRP A 142 3.92 -7.17 3.51
CA TRP A 142 3.89 -8.61 3.67
C TRP A 142 4.81 -9.30 2.64
N SER A 143 5.51 -10.33 3.10
CA SER A 143 6.31 -11.24 2.29
C SER A 143 6.70 -12.45 3.15
N ALA A 144 6.75 -13.64 2.55
CA ALA A 144 7.27 -14.84 3.23
C ALA A 144 8.81 -14.88 3.26
N GLU A 145 9.48 -13.98 2.54
CA GLU A 145 10.94 -13.92 2.43
C GLU A 145 11.57 -13.09 3.56
N GLU A 146 12.78 -13.45 3.94
CA GLU A 146 13.64 -12.70 4.85
C GLU A 146 14.93 -12.31 4.11
N ILE A 147 15.40 -11.08 4.34
CA ILE A 147 16.62 -10.56 3.70
C ILE A 147 17.55 -10.04 4.80
N ASN A 148 18.67 -10.75 5.00
CA ASN A 148 19.68 -10.40 6.01
C ASN A 148 19.08 -10.12 7.40
N GLY A 149 18.25 -11.02 7.93
CA GLY A 149 17.64 -10.85 9.25
C GLY A 149 16.44 -9.89 9.29
N ARG A 150 16.07 -9.28 8.16
CA ARG A 150 14.94 -8.35 8.05
C ARG A 150 13.75 -8.97 7.35
N HIS A 151 12.57 -8.66 7.84
CA HIS A 151 11.31 -9.24 7.38
C HIS A 151 10.20 -8.20 7.37
N CYS A 152 9.17 -8.48 6.59
CA CYS A 152 7.93 -7.74 6.66
C CYS A 152 7.18 -8.03 7.97
N ALA A 153 6.25 -7.14 8.35
CA ALA A 153 5.39 -7.36 9.51
C ALA A 153 4.47 -8.59 9.36
N PHE A 154 4.25 -9.02 8.13
CA PHE A 154 3.35 -10.11 7.77
C PHE A 154 4.03 -11.08 6.79
N GLU A 155 3.73 -12.37 6.90
CA GLU A 155 4.12 -13.40 5.92
C GLU A 155 3.14 -13.43 4.74
N SER A 156 1.89 -13.07 4.98
CA SER A 156 0.82 -12.98 4.00
C SER A 156 -0.19 -11.89 4.41
N PRO A 157 -1.13 -11.46 3.55
CA PRO A 157 -2.12 -10.43 3.88
C PRO A 157 -2.89 -10.64 5.20
N THR A 158 -3.03 -11.90 5.63
CA THR A 158 -3.81 -12.29 6.82
C THR A 158 -2.97 -12.96 7.91
N LYS A 159 -1.65 -13.10 7.73
CA LYS A 159 -0.76 -13.80 8.66
C LYS A 159 0.40 -12.91 9.06
N GLY A 160 0.45 -12.55 10.33
CA GLY A 160 1.60 -11.85 10.92
C GLY A 160 2.88 -12.68 10.83
N TRP A 161 4.02 -12.01 10.93
CA TRP A 161 5.32 -12.69 10.96
C TRP A 161 5.43 -13.63 12.17
N SER A 162 5.81 -14.88 11.93
CA SER A 162 5.83 -15.91 12.99
C SER A 162 7.21 -16.16 13.61
N LYS A 163 8.28 -15.56 13.05
CA LYS A 163 9.67 -15.86 13.41
C LYS A 163 10.35 -14.68 14.10
N GLY A 164 10.09 -14.51 15.40
CA GLY A 164 10.77 -13.52 16.24
C GLY A 164 9.98 -12.24 16.44
N ASP A 165 10.67 -11.22 16.97
CA ASP A 165 10.05 -10.02 17.52
C ASP A 165 9.88 -8.91 16.47
N ALA A 166 8.91 -8.01 16.72
CA ALA A 166 8.65 -6.83 15.89
C ALA A 166 9.63 -5.67 16.16
N ASP A 167 10.93 -5.96 16.27
CA ASP A 167 11.98 -4.94 16.44
C ASP A 167 12.08 -4.09 15.16
N ASP A 168 11.98 -2.77 15.31
CA ASP A 168 12.04 -1.81 14.22
C ASP A 168 13.32 -1.94 13.37
N LYS A 169 14.44 -2.36 13.97
CA LYS A 169 15.70 -2.61 13.25
C LYS A 169 15.64 -3.79 12.28
N LYS A 170 14.70 -4.72 12.48
CA LYS A 170 14.47 -5.90 11.64
C LYS A 170 13.19 -5.76 10.79
N LEU A 171 12.28 -4.90 11.22
CA LEU A 171 10.97 -4.73 10.60
C LEU A 171 11.03 -3.82 9.36
N LEU A 172 10.83 -4.42 8.19
CA LEU A 172 10.72 -3.70 6.94
C LEU A 172 9.36 -2.99 6.85
N ARG A 173 9.41 -1.71 6.47
CA ARG A 173 8.24 -0.90 6.12
C ARG A 173 8.42 -0.26 4.75
N PRO A 174 7.32 -0.02 4.01
CA PRO A 174 7.38 0.68 2.73
C PRO A 174 7.59 2.18 2.95
N TYR A 175 8.52 2.76 2.19
CA TYR A 175 8.79 4.19 2.21
C TYR A 175 8.81 4.77 0.81
N THR A 176 8.56 6.08 0.71
CA THR A 176 8.65 6.83 -0.54
C THR A 176 9.61 8.00 -0.36
N THR A 177 10.57 8.14 -1.28
CA THR A 177 11.45 9.31 -1.31
C THR A 177 10.74 10.54 -1.90
N THR A 178 11.31 11.72 -1.72
CA THR A 178 10.85 12.95 -2.39
C THR A 178 10.86 12.86 -3.91
N ASP A 179 11.78 12.06 -4.47
CA ASP A 179 11.87 11.73 -5.91
C ASP A 179 10.91 10.60 -6.35
N ARG A 180 9.94 10.22 -5.49
CA ARG A 180 8.92 9.19 -5.73
C ARG A 180 9.47 7.77 -5.91
N VAL A 181 10.66 7.50 -5.39
CA VAL A 181 11.22 6.15 -5.33
C VAL A 181 10.60 5.41 -4.17
N GLN A 182 10.03 4.23 -4.44
CA GLN A 182 9.45 3.36 -3.41
C GLN A 182 10.41 2.20 -3.09
N PHE A 183 10.61 1.93 -1.81
CA PHE A 183 11.53 0.90 -1.32
C PHE A 183 11.10 0.41 0.06
N LEU A 184 11.68 -0.69 0.53
CA LEU A 184 11.48 -1.18 1.90
C LEU A 184 12.72 -0.88 2.73
N ALA A 185 12.52 -0.43 3.96
CA ALA A 185 13.62 -0.28 4.89
C ALA A 185 13.21 -0.58 6.33
N ALA A 186 14.21 -0.91 7.14
CA ALA A 186 14.08 -1.06 8.58
C ALA A 186 14.89 0.04 9.31
N GLY A 187 14.69 0.15 10.62
CA GLY A 187 15.50 0.96 11.53
C GLY A 187 15.14 2.44 11.63
N LEU A 188 14.27 2.96 10.75
CA LEU A 188 13.94 4.37 10.72
C LEU A 188 13.41 4.88 12.07
N TRP A 189 12.45 4.18 12.68
CA TRP A 189 11.82 4.66 13.92
C TRP A 189 12.66 4.41 15.17
N SER A 190 13.75 3.65 15.04
CA SER A 190 14.78 3.49 16.05
C SER A 190 15.78 4.66 16.09
N GLU A 191 15.73 5.56 15.10
CA GLU A 191 16.68 6.66 14.99
C GLU A 191 16.42 7.73 16.07
N PRO A 192 17.44 8.20 16.78
CA PRO A 192 17.29 9.21 17.84
C PRO A 192 16.63 10.51 17.37
N ALA A 193 16.75 10.85 16.09
CA ALA A 193 16.10 12.02 15.50
C ALA A 193 14.56 11.93 15.52
N LEU A 194 13.99 10.74 15.71
CA LEU A 194 12.55 10.47 15.63
C LEU A 194 11.90 10.08 16.97
N THR A 195 12.65 10.05 18.07
CA THR A 195 12.13 9.65 19.40
C THR A 195 11.39 10.76 20.15
N GLY A 196 11.33 11.97 19.59
CA GLY A 196 10.72 13.15 20.20
C GLY A 196 9.33 13.52 19.67
N LYS A 197 8.92 14.76 19.94
CA LYS A 197 7.70 15.33 19.36
C LYS A 197 7.90 15.57 17.87
N LEU A 198 7.32 14.70 17.06
CA LEU A 198 7.34 14.83 15.59
C LEU A 198 6.39 15.94 15.11
N PRO A 199 6.65 16.54 13.94
CA PRO A 199 5.71 17.46 13.30
C PRO A 199 4.34 16.81 13.10
N SER A 200 3.26 17.59 13.30
CA SER A 200 1.89 17.15 13.03
C SER A 200 1.56 17.12 11.54
N ALA A 201 2.23 17.96 10.75
CA ALA A 201 2.17 17.96 9.30
C ALA A 201 3.13 16.91 8.71
N ARG A 202 3.07 16.73 7.39
CA ARG A 202 4.07 15.95 6.64
C ARG A 202 5.45 16.59 6.82
N PHE A 203 6.45 15.75 7.05
CA PHE A 203 7.85 16.16 7.20
C PHE A 203 8.76 15.25 6.39
N ALA A 204 10.00 15.66 6.20
CA ALA A 204 11.01 14.88 5.51
C ALA A 204 12.20 14.57 6.42
N VAL A 205 12.83 13.43 6.19
CA VAL A 205 14.07 13.03 6.87
C VAL A 205 15.12 12.64 5.86
N LYS A 206 16.34 13.15 6.04
CA LYS A 206 17.52 12.67 5.32
C LYS A 206 18.10 11.50 6.06
N CYS A 207 18.33 10.39 5.36
CA CYS A 207 18.93 9.19 5.94
C CYS A 207 19.97 8.61 4.99
N THR A 208 20.92 7.87 5.56
CA THR A 208 21.77 6.94 4.80
C THR A 208 21.01 5.63 4.65
N PHE A 209 20.69 5.24 3.42
CA PHE A 209 20.11 3.95 3.08
C PHE A 209 21.21 2.97 2.66
N THR A 210 21.39 1.91 3.43
CA THR A 210 22.28 0.79 3.08
C THR A 210 21.47 -0.30 2.39
N VAL A 211 21.77 -0.56 1.13
CA VAL A 211 21.02 -1.51 0.30
C VAL A 211 21.47 -2.92 0.63
N GLU A 212 20.52 -3.74 1.05
CA GLU A 212 20.77 -5.07 1.60
C GLU A 212 20.35 -6.17 0.63
N GLY A 213 19.38 -5.88 -0.23
CA GLY A 213 18.88 -6.83 -1.22
C GLY A 213 17.65 -6.31 -1.96
N ARG A 214 16.90 -7.24 -2.54
CA ARG A 214 15.62 -7.00 -3.17
C ARG A 214 14.60 -8.02 -2.70
N MET A 215 13.41 -7.56 -2.37
CA MET A 215 12.29 -8.40 -1.98
C MET A 215 11.40 -8.63 -3.18
N LYS A 216 11.06 -9.90 -3.44
CA LYS A 216 10.27 -10.25 -4.60
C LYS A 216 8.80 -9.93 -4.36
N ARG A 217 8.26 -9.04 -5.19
CA ARG A 217 6.81 -8.76 -5.25
C ARG A 217 6.14 -8.62 -3.88
N PRO A 218 6.65 -7.77 -2.98
CA PRO A 218 6.03 -7.60 -1.67
C PRO A 218 4.64 -7.01 -1.83
N GLY A 219 3.72 -7.32 -0.92
CA GLY A 219 2.53 -6.50 -0.78
C GLY A 219 2.74 -5.42 0.26
N ILE A 220 2.16 -4.25 0.03
CA ILE A 220 2.33 -3.08 0.89
C ILE A 220 0.98 -2.52 1.31
N ARG A 221 0.95 -1.84 2.45
CA ARG A 221 -0.16 -0.96 2.82
C ARG A 221 0.39 0.31 3.43
N TRP A 222 -0.29 1.42 3.15
CA TRP A 222 0.06 2.76 3.62
C TRP A 222 -0.81 3.22 4.79
N SER A 223 -1.72 2.36 5.25
CA SER A 223 -2.62 2.58 6.37
C SER A 223 -2.89 1.23 7.03
N SER A 224 -3.01 1.23 8.35
CA SER A 224 -3.35 0.05 9.15
C SER A 224 -4.71 -0.57 8.77
N GLU A 225 -5.66 0.27 8.36
CA GLU A 225 -7.01 -0.12 7.87
C GLU A 225 -7.09 -0.18 6.33
N GLY A 226 -6.00 0.16 5.64
CA GLY A 226 -5.95 0.20 4.18
C GLY A 226 -5.91 -1.18 3.53
N ALA A 227 -6.32 -1.23 2.26
CA ALA A 227 -6.17 -2.43 1.44
C ALA A 227 -4.68 -2.72 1.16
N TRP A 228 -4.36 -4.00 1.02
CA TRP A 228 -3.06 -4.45 0.54
C TRP A 228 -2.92 -4.15 -0.96
N LEU A 229 -1.74 -3.67 -1.34
CA LEU A 229 -1.35 -3.40 -2.71
C LEU A 229 -0.21 -4.34 -3.09
N ASP A 230 -0.52 -5.38 -3.85
CA ASP A 230 0.48 -6.33 -4.32
C ASP A 230 1.34 -5.70 -5.41
N ARG A 231 2.66 -5.79 -5.26
CA ARG A 231 3.61 -5.25 -6.23
C ARG A 231 3.96 -6.30 -7.27
N ALA A 232 3.92 -5.91 -8.55
CA ALA A 232 4.42 -6.75 -9.63
C ALA A 232 5.95 -6.76 -9.71
N ASP A 233 6.60 -5.71 -9.20
CA ASP A 233 8.04 -5.50 -9.27
C ASP A 233 8.74 -5.83 -7.95
N ASP A 234 10.02 -6.22 -8.05
CA ASP A 234 10.88 -6.42 -6.90
C ASP A 234 11.35 -5.08 -6.33
N TRP A 235 11.24 -4.91 -5.03
CA TRP A 235 11.61 -3.67 -4.33
C TRP A 235 12.97 -3.79 -3.67
N TYR A 236 13.74 -2.70 -3.68
CA TYR A 236 14.97 -2.63 -2.88
C TYR A 236 14.64 -2.69 -1.40
N THR A 237 15.46 -3.42 -0.65
CA THR A 237 15.34 -3.55 0.80
C THR A 237 16.64 -3.13 1.47
N GLY A 238 16.54 -2.49 2.63
CA GLY A 238 17.73 -2.01 3.30
C GLY A 238 17.56 -1.58 4.75
N LEU A 239 18.60 -0.95 5.28
CA LEU A 239 18.61 -0.29 6.58
C LEU A 239 18.71 1.22 6.39
N LEU A 240 17.94 1.98 7.15
CA LEU A 240 18.13 3.42 7.28
C LEU A 240 18.95 3.70 8.54
N SER A 241 19.94 4.57 8.41
CA SER A 241 20.78 5.06 9.51
C SER A 241 21.10 6.53 9.35
N ASP A 242 21.65 7.14 10.40
CA ASP A 242 22.15 8.52 10.39
C ASP A 242 21.08 9.54 10.00
N CYS A 243 19.85 9.31 10.46
CA CYS A 243 18.69 10.09 10.03
C CYS A 243 18.65 11.48 10.67
N LYS A 244 18.24 12.49 9.89
CA LYS A 244 18.08 13.88 10.32
C LYS A 244 16.80 14.47 9.74
N LEU A 245 16.00 15.14 10.56
CA LEU A 245 14.86 15.94 10.11
C LEU A 245 15.33 17.07 9.18
N ILE A 246 14.68 17.19 8.01
CA ILE A 246 14.88 18.30 7.08
C ILE A 246 13.57 19.09 7.05
N ASN A 247 13.62 20.38 7.36
CA ASN A 247 12.48 21.31 7.41
C ASN A 247 11.39 20.92 8.45
N PRO A 248 11.59 21.25 9.73
CA PRO A 248 10.54 21.17 10.76
C PRO A 248 9.39 22.17 10.53
#